data_AF-A0A1C6QFR2-F1
#
_entry.id   AF-A0A1C6QFR2-F1
#
_cell.length_a   1.000
_cell.length_b   1.000
_cell.length_c   1.000
_cell.angle_alpha   90.00
_cell.angle_beta   90.00
_cell.angle_gamma   90.00
#
_symmetry.space_group_name_H-M   'P 1'
#
loop_
_entity.id
_entity.type
_entity.pdbx_description
1 polymer ?
#
loop_
_entity_poly.entity_id
_entity_poly.type
_entity_poly.pdbx_seq_one_letter_code
_entity_poly.pdbx_strand_id
1 'polypeptide(L)'
;MDAQRILDAVDEAFTRTGVATPPWPNPRSWGQDPLEEEYSRCEDPGKYRILRARGEAWADALTGLGLAAAERGGEGTWPDCPDGEPERVVRVRPSAESALPLVLGFRAVEDEPDVSVTIGAGDPAVAVRTLPDCGCDACDSGSDDLLEEFDDYVSAIVGGDLVQLSGERGSAVATGRGASASGTLARRGYVELLERVRRGEKVPAGLRAVHGARWW
;
A
#
# COMPACT_ATOMS: atom_id res chain seq x y z
N MET A 1 -15.44 13.33 -11.01
CA MET A 1 -15.11 12.51 -9.83
C MET A 1 -13.84 13.09 -9.25
N ASP A 2 -13.72 13.16 -7.93
CA ASP A 2 -12.54 13.70 -7.25
C ASP A 2 -12.11 12.73 -6.14
N ALA A 3 -10.90 12.95 -5.60
CA ALA A 3 -10.31 12.07 -4.60
C ALA A 3 -11.14 12.00 -3.31
N GLN A 4 -11.75 13.12 -2.89
CA GLN A 4 -12.55 13.16 -1.68
C GLN A 4 -13.77 12.26 -1.78
N ARG A 5 -14.50 12.30 -2.91
CA ARG A 5 -15.65 11.42 -3.14
C ARG A 5 -15.29 9.94 -3.09
N ILE A 6 -14.08 9.58 -3.52
CA ILE A 6 -13.61 8.19 -3.44
C ILE A 6 -13.37 7.83 -1.97
N LEU A 7 -12.64 8.65 -1.22
CA LEU A 7 -12.39 8.42 0.20
C LEU A 7 -13.70 8.33 1.01
N ASP A 8 -14.67 9.20 0.75
CA ASP A 8 -15.98 9.14 1.40
C ASP A 8 -16.69 7.80 1.14
N ALA A 9 -16.59 7.27 -0.09
CA ALA A 9 -17.15 5.97 -0.44
C ALA A 9 -16.38 4.79 0.19
N VAL A 10 -15.06 4.93 0.36
CA VAL A 10 -14.22 3.96 1.09
C VAL A 10 -14.62 3.95 2.55
N ASP A 11 -14.79 5.11 3.18
CA ASP A 11 -15.23 5.21 4.58
C ASP A 11 -16.61 4.58 4.77
N GLU A 12 -17.55 4.83 3.85
CA GLU A 12 -18.86 4.17 3.85
C GLU A 12 -18.72 2.64 3.75
N ALA A 13 -17.90 2.13 2.82
CA ALA A 13 -17.65 0.70 2.69
C ALA A 13 -16.97 0.12 3.94
N PHE A 14 -16.08 0.88 4.56
CA PHE A 14 -15.32 0.48 5.75
C PHE A 14 -16.21 0.31 6.98
N THR A 15 -17.32 1.06 7.08
CA THR A 15 -18.32 0.80 8.13
C THR A 15 -18.85 -0.64 8.13
N ARG A 16 -18.84 -1.30 6.96
CA ARG A 16 -19.26 -2.70 6.81
C ARG A 16 -18.09 -3.67 6.92
N THR A 17 -16.99 -3.41 6.21
CA THR A 17 -15.85 -4.35 6.17
C THR A 17 -15.06 -4.37 7.48
N GLY A 18 -15.02 -3.24 8.19
CA GLY A 18 -14.29 -3.03 9.44
C GLY A 18 -15.05 -3.34 10.72
N VAL A 19 -16.30 -3.84 10.64
CA VAL A 19 -17.17 -4.08 11.80
C VAL A 19 -16.53 -4.98 12.89
N ALA A 20 -15.63 -5.89 12.48
CA ALA A 20 -14.94 -6.82 13.36
C ALA A 20 -13.49 -6.41 13.68
N THR A 21 -13.07 -5.21 13.29
CA THR A 21 -11.71 -4.69 13.47
C THR A 21 -11.79 -3.32 14.14
N PRO A 22 -11.98 -3.26 15.47
CA PRO A 22 -12.09 -1.99 16.18
C PRO A 22 -10.81 -1.16 16.01
N PRO A 23 -10.92 0.17 15.85
CA PRO A 23 -9.75 1.05 15.86
C PRO A 23 -9.09 1.04 17.24
N TRP A 24 -7.79 1.31 17.28
CA TRP A 24 -7.03 1.47 18.52
C TRP A 24 -6.26 2.79 18.52
N PRO A 25 -6.22 3.51 19.65
CA PRO A 25 -5.46 4.75 19.73
C PRO A 25 -3.96 4.46 19.69
N ASN A 26 -3.17 5.50 19.43
CA ASN A 26 -1.74 5.44 19.69
C ASN A 26 -1.51 5.01 21.15
N PRO A 27 -0.80 3.89 21.41
CA PRO A 27 -0.58 3.40 22.78
C PRO A 27 0.31 4.34 23.60
N ARG A 28 1.01 5.28 22.95
CA ARG A 28 1.96 6.19 23.58
C ARG A 28 1.40 7.60 23.68
N SER A 29 1.77 8.27 24.78
CA SER A 29 1.52 9.70 24.90
C SER A 29 2.58 10.50 24.12
N TRP A 30 2.22 11.71 23.72
CA TRP A 30 3.06 12.53 22.84
C TRP A 30 4.45 12.78 23.42
N GLY A 31 5.49 12.40 22.67
CA GLY A 31 6.90 12.59 23.06
C GLY A 31 7.50 11.49 23.94
N GLN A 32 6.78 10.39 24.17
CA GLN A 32 7.36 9.21 24.81
C GLN A 32 8.07 8.32 23.79
N ASP A 33 9.35 8.06 24.04
CA ASP A 33 10.10 7.04 23.33
C ASP A 33 9.64 5.64 23.76
N PRO A 34 9.65 4.64 22.86
CA PRO A 34 9.42 3.26 23.21
C PRO A 34 10.42 2.73 24.23
N LEU A 35 9.97 1.83 25.10
CA LEU A 35 10.85 1.08 25.99
C LEU A 35 11.61 0.00 25.20
N GLU A 36 12.78 -0.39 25.68
CA GLU A 36 13.61 -1.41 25.02
C GLU A 36 12.86 -2.76 24.92
N GLU A 37 12.06 -3.09 25.93
CA GLU A 37 11.30 -4.34 26.00
C GLU A 37 10.14 -4.43 25.00
N GLU A 38 9.72 -3.30 24.43
CA GLU A 38 8.65 -3.20 23.42
C GLU A 38 9.17 -3.51 22.01
N TYR A 39 10.49 -3.50 21.80
CA TYR A 39 11.08 -3.90 20.54
C TYR A 39 11.03 -5.41 20.35
N SER A 40 10.81 -5.85 19.10
CA SER A 40 10.73 -7.28 18.72
C SER A 40 9.63 -8.05 19.45
N ARG A 41 8.58 -7.37 19.90
CA ARG A 41 7.41 -7.94 20.56
C ARG A 41 6.14 -7.40 19.93
N CYS A 42 5.13 -8.24 19.76
CA CYS A 42 3.78 -7.84 19.37
C CYS A 42 2.79 -8.58 20.27
N GLU A 43 2.16 -7.87 21.22
CA GLU A 43 1.22 -8.50 22.15
C GLU A 43 -0.13 -8.86 21.51
N ASP A 44 -0.56 -8.08 20.51
CA ASP A 44 -1.81 -8.28 19.78
C ASP A 44 -1.59 -8.09 18.28
N PRO A 45 -1.08 -9.10 17.56
CA PRO A 45 -0.93 -9.02 16.11
C PRO A 45 -2.29 -8.95 15.40
N GLY A 46 -3.35 -9.45 16.03
CA GLY A 46 -4.69 -9.52 15.47
C GLY A 46 -5.32 -8.16 15.14
N LYS A 47 -4.88 -7.08 15.82
CA LYS A 47 -5.30 -5.71 15.54
C LYS A 47 -5.04 -5.28 14.10
N TYR A 48 -3.95 -5.74 13.49
CA TYR A 48 -3.57 -5.34 12.12
C TYR A 48 -4.49 -5.89 11.02
N ARG A 49 -5.44 -6.80 11.34
CA ARG A 49 -6.51 -7.20 10.41
C ARG A 49 -7.36 -6.04 9.91
N ILE A 50 -7.31 -4.89 10.58
CA ILE A 50 -7.93 -3.65 10.11
C ILE A 50 -7.45 -3.26 8.70
N LEU A 51 -6.20 -3.56 8.34
CA LEU A 51 -5.63 -3.31 7.00
C LEU A 51 -6.34 -4.14 5.93
N ARG A 52 -6.64 -5.42 6.22
CA ARG A 52 -7.46 -6.25 5.33
C ARG A 52 -8.85 -5.66 5.16
N ALA A 53 -9.48 -5.23 6.25
CA ALA A 53 -10.80 -4.61 6.19
C ALA A 53 -10.78 -3.32 5.35
N ARG A 54 -9.76 -2.47 5.49
CA ARG A 54 -9.60 -1.25 4.69
C ARG A 54 -9.32 -1.55 3.22
N GLY A 55 -8.48 -2.54 2.92
CA GLY A 55 -8.22 -2.98 1.56
C GLY A 55 -9.46 -3.50 0.83
N GLU A 56 -10.32 -4.27 1.52
CA GLU A 56 -11.61 -4.69 0.98
C GLU A 56 -12.56 -3.50 0.77
N ALA A 57 -12.56 -2.52 1.68
CA ALA A 57 -13.37 -1.30 1.53
C ALA A 57 -12.98 -0.52 0.27
N TRP A 58 -11.69 -0.39 -0.02
CA TRP A 58 -11.20 0.21 -1.27
C TRP A 58 -11.67 -0.55 -2.51
N ALA A 59 -11.53 -1.88 -2.51
CA ALA A 59 -11.99 -2.69 -3.64
C ALA A 59 -13.50 -2.56 -3.88
N ASP A 60 -14.30 -2.57 -2.81
CA ASP A 60 -15.76 -2.40 -2.88
C ASP A 60 -16.16 -0.99 -3.32
N ALA A 61 -15.52 0.06 -2.82
CA ALA A 61 -15.81 1.44 -3.19
C ALA A 61 -15.48 1.72 -4.66
N LEU A 62 -14.30 1.30 -5.13
CA LEU A 62 -13.88 1.49 -6.53
C LEU A 62 -14.79 0.72 -7.50
N THR A 63 -15.21 -0.50 -7.12
CA THR A 63 -16.16 -1.29 -7.91
C THR A 63 -17.56 -0.66 -7.89
N GLY A 64 -18.04 -0.22 -6.73
CA GLY A 64 -19.36 0.39 -6.56
C GLY A 64 -19.51 1.72 -7.30
N LEU A 65 -18.42 2.48 -7.44
CA LEU A 65 -18.35 3.71 -8.24
C LEU A 65 -18.23 3.45 -9.75
N GLY A 66 -18.08 2.19 -10.18
CA GLY A 66 -17.90 1.81 -11.57
C GLY A 66 -16.53 2.21 -12.14
N LEU A 67 -15.54 2.44 -11.28
CA LEU A 67 -14.17 2.80 -11.69
C LEU A 67 -13.32 1.57 -12.02
N ALA A 68 -13.71 0.39 -11.54
CA ALA A 68 -12.94 -0.83 -11.66
C ALA A 68 -13.76 -2.10 -11.46
N ALA A 69 -13.11 -3.24 -11.72
CA ALA A 69 -13.57 -4.56 -11.31
C ALA A 69 -12.55 -5.20 -10.36
N ALA A 70 -13.02 -5.71 -9.22
CA ALA A 70 -12.20 -6.43 -8.26
C ALA A 70 -12.28 -7.95 -8.46
N GLU A 71 -11.13 -8.60 -8.53
CA GLU A 71 -10.95 -10.05 -8.51
C GLU A 71 -10.28 -10.45 -7.19
N ARG A 72 -10.81 -11.49 -6.55
CA ARG A 72 -10.35 -11.99 -5.24
C ARG A 72 -9.86 -13.41 -5.39
N GLY A 73 -8.67 -13.69 -4.87
CA GLY A 73 -8.04 -15.00 -4.94
C GLY A 73 -7.29 -15.27 -6.25
N GLY A 74 -6.51 -16.36 -6.23
CA GLY A 74 -5.71 -16.86 -7.33
C GLY A 74 -4.28 -17.18 -6.89
N GLU A 75 -3.94 -18.47 -6.83
CA GLU A 75 -2.55 -18.91 -6.71
C GLU A 75 -1.74 -18.38 -7.92
N GLY A 76 -0.50 -17.97 -7.68
CA GLY A 76 0.43 -17.45 -8.69
C GLY A 76 0.13 -16.03 -9.16
N THR A 77 -0.77 -15.29 -8.49
CA THR A 77 -1.12 -13.92 -8.92
C THR A 77 0.04 -12.93 -8.72
N TRP A 78 0.94 -13.20 -7.77
CA TRP A 78 2.08 -12.31 -7.48
C TRP A 78 3.33 -13.07 -7.00
N PRO A 79 4.01 -13.82 -7.89
CA PRO A 79 5.14 -14.68 -7.50
C PRO A 79 6.40 -13.89 -7.09
N ASP A 80 6.61 -12.69 -7.64
CA ASP A 80 7.78 -11.84 -7.35
C ASP A 80 7.54 -10.82 -6.22
N CYS A 81 6.57 -11.08 -5.34
CA CYS A 81 6.33 -10.20 -4.21
C CYS A 81 7.48 -10.35 -3.18
N PRO A 82 8.04 -9.26 -2.60
CA PRO A 82 9.28 -9.31 -1.81
C PRO A 82 9.29 -10.33 -0.67
N ASP A 83 8.13 -10.55 -0.05
CA ASP A 83 7.97 -11.40 1.13
C ASP A 83 7.46 -12.83 0.77
N GLY A 84 7.54 -13.23 -0.50
CA GLY A 84 7.04 -14.50 -1.04
C GLY A 84 5.64 -14.38 -1.64
N GLU A 85 4.94 -15.49 -1.92
CA GLU A 85 3.56 -15.44 -2.43
C GLU A 85 2.55 -15.08 -1.32
N PRO A 86 1.64 -14.10 -1.52
CA PRO A 86 0.59 -13.80 -0.54
C PRO A 86 -0.45 -14.92 -0.42
N GLU A 87 -0.99 -15.13 0.78
CA GLU A 87 -2.05 -16.11 1.06
C GLU A 87 -3.39 -15.70 0.43
N ARG A 88 -3.62 -14.40 0.34
CA ARG A 88 -4.79 -13.81 -0.30
C ARG A 88 -4.38 -12.64 -1.16
N VAL A 89 -4.99 -12.54 -2.34
CA VAL A 89 -4.78 -11.41 -3.24
C VAL A 89 -6.12 -10.81 -3.63
N VAL A 90 -6.19 -9.48 -3.59
CA VAL A 90 -7.28 -8.69 -4.18
C VAL A 90 -6.69 -7.84 -5.30
N ARG A 91 -7.12 -8.10 -6.53
CA ARG A 91 -6.67 -7.37 -7.72
C ARG A 91 -7.81 -6.51 -8.25
N VAL A 92 -7.62 -5.19 -8.25
CA VAL A 92 -8.60 -4.21 -8.70
C VAL A 92 -8.13 -3.65 -10.05
N ARG A 93 -8.84 -4.03 -11.12
CA ARG A 93 -8.53 -3.60 -12.49
C ARG A 93 -9.33 -2.35 -12.85
N PRO A 94 -8.67 -1.22 -13.15
CA PRO A 94 -9.37 0.00 -13.56
C PRO A 94 -10.10 -0.18 -14.88
N SER A 95 -11.18 0.56 -15.05
CA SER A 95 -11.88 0.69 -16.34
C SER A 95 -11.15 1.63 -17.31
N ALA A 96 -10.28 2.51 -16.81
CA ALA A 96 -9.45 3.38 -17.63
C ALA A 96 -8.21 2.63 -18.17
N GLU A 97 -8.03 2.59 -19.49
CA GLU A 97 -6.99 1.78 -20.16
C GLU A 97 -5.55 2.13 -19.77
N SER A 98 -5.27 3.38 -19.39
CA SER A 98 -3.92 3.86 -19.02
C SER A 98 -3.69 3.90 -17.50
N ALA A 99 -4.67 3.48 -16.71
CA ALA A 99 -4.56 3.42 -15.26
C ALA A 99 -3.90 2.12 -14.82
N LEU A 100 -3.11 2.17 -13.75
CA LEU A 100 -2.47 0.98 -13.21
C LEU A 100 -3.46 0.17 -12.38
N PRO A 101 -3.55 -1.16 -12.58
CA PRO A 101 -4.20 -2.05 -11.62
C PRO A 101 -3.62 -1.90 -10.21
N LEU A 102 -4.49 -1.90 -9.21
CA LEU A 102 -4.12 -2.00 -7.79
C LEU A 102 -4.12 -3.49 -7.41
N VAL A 103 -3.09 -3.94 -6.71
CA VAL A 103 -2.99 -5.31 -6.20
C VAL A 103 -2.69 -5.24 -4.70
N LEU A 104 -3.50 -5.93 -3.89
CA LEU A 104 -3.33 -6.03 -2.45
C LEU A 104 -3.05 -7.49 -2.12
N GLY A 105 -1.86 -7.78 -1.59
CA GLY A 105 -1.47 -9.11 -1.12
C GLY A 105 -1.50 -9.17 0.40
N PHE A 106 -2.27 -10.07 0.99
CA PHE A 106 -2.38 -10.26 2.44
C PHE A 106 -1.65 -11.52 2.89
N ARG A 107 -1.06 -11.48 4.08
CA ARG A 107 -0.23 -12.55 4.63
C ARG A 107 -0.45 -12.73 6.12
N ALA A 108 -0.17 -13.95 6.59
CA ALA A 108 0.06 -14.23 7.98
C ALA A 108 1.45 -13.77 8.46
N VAL A 109 1.52 -13.39 9.74
CA VAL A 109 2.77 -13.21 10.48
C VAL A 109 2.64 -14.00 11.78
N GLU A 110 3.62 -14.87 12.07
CA GLU A 110 3.61 -15.72 13.27
C GLU A 110 2.27 -16.46 13.49
N ASP A 111 1.78 -17.12 12.44
CA ASP A 111 0.50 -17.85 12.39
C ASP A 111 -0.77 -17.00 12.50
N GLU A 112 -0.66 -15.67 12.65
CA GLU A 112 -1.80 -14.77 12.69
C GLU A 112 -2.16 -14.30 11.27
N PRO A 113 -3.29 -14.73 10.68
CA PRO A 113 -3.60 -14.47 9.28
C PRO A 113 -4.09 -13.04 9.01
N ASP A 114 -3.82 -12.56 7.79
CA ASP A 114 -4.29 -11.28 7.26
C ASP A 114 -3.86 -10.04 8.08
N VAL A 115 -2.66 -10.08 8.68
CA VAL A 115 -2.11 -9.00 9.53
C VAL A 115 -1.05 -8.15 8.83
N SER A 116 -0.62 -8.56 7.64
CA SER A 116 0.27 -7.78 6.78
C SER A 116 -0.34 -7.63 5.41
N VAL A 117 -0.20 -6.44 4.82
CA VAL A 117 -0.61 -6.14 3.44
C VAL A 117 0.56 -5.58 2.64
N THR A 118 0.83 -6.17 1.48
CA THR A 118 1.67 -5.58 0.45
C THR A 118 0.78 -4.90 -0.59
N ILE A 119 0.93 -3.59 -0.73
CA ILE A 119 0.31 -2.77 -1.77
C ILE A 119 1.18 -2.83 -3.02
N GLY A 120 0.57 -3.16 -4.15
CA GLY A 120 1.21 -3.28 -5.45
C GLY A 120 0.48 -2.54 -6.55
N ALA A 121 1.21 -2.22 -7.62
CA ALA A 121 0.67 -1.55 -8.79
C ALA A 121 1.13 -2.21 -10.09
N GLY A 122 0.23 -2.29 -11.07
CA GLY A 122 0.50 -2.78 -12.42
C GLY A 122 0.13 -4.23 -12.68
N ASP A 123 0.44 -4.70 -13.89
CA ASP A 123 0.30 -6.09 -14.33
C ASP A 123 1.47 -6.44 -15.26
N PRO A 124 2.49 -7.20 -14.81
CA PRO A 124 2.61 -7.81 -13.48
C PRO A 124 2.87 -6.78 -12.38
N ALA A 125 2.30 -7.03 -11.19
CA ALA A 125 2.36 -6.12 -10.05
C ALA A 125 3.78 -5.89 -9.53
N VAL A 126 4.09 -4.64 -9.19
CA VAL A 126 5.32 -4.23 -8.50
C VAL A 126 4.96 -3.80 -7.08
N ALA A 127 5.74 -4.25 -6.09
CA ALA A 127 5.47 -3.96 -4.69
C ALA A 127 5.85 -2.51 -4.39
N VAL A 128 4.88 -1.76 -3.87
CA VAL A 128 5.00 -0.33 -3.57
C VAL A 128 5.33 -0.15 -2.09
N ARG A 129 4.56 -0.77 -1.20
CA ARG A 129 4.70 -0.67 0.26
C ARG A 129 4.16 -1.93 0.92
N THR A 130 4.79 -2.37 2.01
CA THR A 130 4.22 -3.37 2.92
C THR A 130 3.87 -2.68 4.23
N LEU A 131 2.69 -2.97 4.78
CA LEU A 131 2.18 -2.44 6.04
C LEU A 131 1.72 -3.57 6.98
N PRO A 132 1.92 -3.46 8.31
CA PRO A 132 2.82 -2.47 8.92
C PRO A 132 4.28 -2.70 8.45
N ASP A 133 5.11 -1.64 8.45
CA ASP A 133 6.52 -1.78 8.10
C ASP A 133 7.35 -2.41 9.25
N CYS A 134 6.83 -2.29 10.47
CA CYS A 134 7.25 -3.02 11.65
C CYS A 134 6.03 -3.39 12.51
N GLY A 135 5.88 -4.67 12.84
CA GLY A 135 4.78 -5.16 13.69
C GLY A 135 5.06 -5.07 15.20
N CYS A 136 6.19 -4.49 15.62
CA CYS A 136 6.54 -4.42 17.03
C CYS A 136 5.69 -3.38 17.77
N ASP A 137 5.40 -3.63 19.05
CA ASP A 137 4.69 -2.70 19.92
C ASP A 137 5.42 -1.37 19.99
N ALA A 138 6.77 -1.36 19.99
CA ALA A 138 7.60 -0.15 19.91
C ALA A 138 7.30 0.76 18.71
N CYS A 139 6.85 0.19 17.59
CA CYS A 139 6.54 0.94 16.36
C CYS A 139 5.05 1.24 16.20
N ASP A 140 4.21 0.81 17.14
CA ASP A 140 2.76 1.05 17.08
C ASP A 140 2.44 2.54 17.32
N SER A 141 1.87 3.17 16.30
CA SER A 141 1.39 4.55 16.31
C SER A 141 -0.14 4.67 16.36
N GLY A 142 -0.87 3.56 16.48
CA GLY A 142 -2.33 3.53 16.43
C GLY A 142 -2.88 3.18 15.06
N SER A 143 -4.18 2.85 15.00
CA SER A 143 -4.84 2.50 13.74
C SER A 143 -4.97 3.68 12.78
N ASP A 144 -5.15 4.89 13.30
CA ASP A 144 -5.45 6.06 12.45
C ASP A 144 -4.24 6.40 11.57
N ASP A 145 -3.05 6.50 12.15
CA ASP A 145 -1.80 6.73 11.41
C ASP A 145 -1.53 5.63 10.38
N LEU A 146 -1.78 4.37 10.76
CA LEU A 146 -1.58 3.20 9.90
C LEU A 146 -2.56 3.19 8.70
N LEU A 147 -3.82 3.56 8.94
CA LEU A 147 -4.85 3.65 7.90
C LEU A 147 -4.62 4.86 6.99
N GLU A 148 -4.17 6.00 7.53
CA GLU A 148 -3.76 7.15 6.74
C GLU A 148 -2.60 6.79 5.79
N GLU A 149 -1.57 6.10 6.29
CA GLU A 149 -0.47 5.65 5.44
C GLU A 149 -0.97 4.69 4.34
N PHE A 150 -1.82 3.73 4.68
CA PHE A 150 -2.41 2.81 3.71
C PHE A 150 -3.18 3.57 2.62
N ASP A 151 -4.06 4.50 3.03
CA ASP A 151 -4.89 5.29 2.12
C ASP A 151 -4.05 6.22 1.24
N ASP A 152 -2.92 6.75 1.74
CA ASP A 152 -2.03 7.60 0.98
C ASP A 152 -1.38 6.86 -0.20
N TYR A 153 -0.94 5.61 0.00
CA TYR A 153 -0.38 4.80 -1.08
C TYR A 153 -1.46 4.35 -2.08
N VAL A 154 -2.63 3.92 -1.60
CA VAL A 154 -3.72 3.51 -2.50
C VAL A 154 -4.25 4.70 -3.29
N SER A 155 -4.42 5.86 -2.66
CA SER A 155 -4.84 7.10 -3.31
C SER A 155 -3.83 7.55 -4.36
N ALA A 156 -2.51 7.41 -4.10
CA ALA A 156 -1.50 7.73 -5.09
C ALA A 156 -1.58 6.83 -6.35
N ILE A 157 -1.95 5.56 -6.19
CA ILE A 157 -2.16 4.64 -7.33
C ILE A 157 -3.41 5.03 -8.11
N VAL A 158 -4.55 5.17 -7.41
CA VAL A 158 -5.85 5.45 -8.04
C VAL A 158 -5.87 6.86 -8.66
N GLY A 159 -5.24 7.82 -8.01
CA GLY A 159 -5.07 9.20 -8.46
C GLY A 159 -4.01 9.39 -9.56
N GLY A 160 -3.20 8.38 -9.85
CA GLY A 160 -2.14 8.46 -10.87
C GLY A 160 -0.91 9.27 -10.43
N ASP A 161 -0.76 9.56 -9.14
CA ASP A 161 0.38 10.28 -8.59
C ASP A 161 1.57 9.37 -8.26
N LEU A 162 1.35 8.05 -8.26
CA LEU A 162 2.38 7.06 -7.98
C LEU A 162 3.44 7.05 -9.07
N VAL A 163 4.68 7.23 -8.65
CA VAL A 163 5.86 6.98 -9.48
C VAL A 163 6.80 6.10 -8.70
N GLN A 164 7.18 4.96 -9.27
CA GLN A 164 8.13 4.05 -8.66
C GLN A 164 9.27 3.72 -9.62
N LEU A 165 10.46 3.67 -9.06
CA LEU A 165 11.67 3.14 -9.67
C LEU A 165 12.16 1.97 -8.82
N SER A 166 12.53 0.88 -9.47
CA SER A 166 13.11 -0.29 -8.81
C SER A 166 14.25 -0.87 -9.64
N GLY A 167 15.26 -1.41 -8.98
CA GLY A 167 16.32 -2.19 -9.59
C GLY A 167 17.12 -2.94 -8.52
N GLU A 168 18.12 -3.70 -8.95
CA GLU A 168 18.89 -4.59 -8.05
C GLU A 168 19.52 -3.89 -6.84
N ARG A 169 19.77 -2.58 -6.94
CA ARG A 169 20.51 -1.81 -5.92
C ARG A 169 19.64 -0.81 -5.15
N GLY A 170 18.32 -0.92 -5.25
CA GLY A 170 17.39 -0.11 -4.46
C GLY A 170 16.11 0.24 -5.20
N SER A 171 15.22 0.90 -4.49
CA SER A 171 13.96 1.44 -5.00
C SER A 171 13.81 2.92 -4.64
N ALA A 172 12.99 3.63 -5.39
CA ALA A 172 12.50 4.95 -5.03
C ALA A 172 11.02 5.02 -5.38
N VAL A 173 10.21 5.61 -4.51
CA VAL A 173 8.78 5.79 -4.71
C VAL A 173 8.43 7.23 -4.37
N ALA A 174 7.60 7.85 -5.21
CA ALA A 174 6.94 9.10 -4.90
C ALA A 174 5.43 8.90 -4.96
N THR A 175 4.76 9.41 -3.95
CA THR A 175 3.32 9.66 -3.91
C THR A 175 3.10 11.16 -4.08
N GLY A 176 1.85 11.60 -4.27
CA GLY A 176 1.52 13.04 -4.31
C GLY A 176 1.85 13.80 -3.01
N ARG A 177 2.18 13.09 -1.93
CA ARG A 177 2.43 13.63 -0.59
C ARG A 177 3.90 13.57 -0.15
N GLY A 178 4.73 12.78 -0.83
CA GLY A 178 6.13 12.63 -0.45
C GLY A 178 6.89 11.67 -1.35
N ALA A 179 8.18 11.55 -1.11
CA ALA A 179 9.03 10.60 -1.80
C ALA A 179 9.97 9.92 -0.82
N SER A 180 10.23 8.65 -1.04
CA SER A 180 11.19 7.85 -0.28
C SER A 180 12.06 7.03 -1.23
N ALA A 181 13.26 6.69 -0.76
CA ALA A 181 14.18 5.87 -1.51
C ALA A 181 15.01 4.99 -0.59
N SER A 182 15.44 3.85 -1.12
CA SER A 182 16.25 2.85 -0.44
C SER A 182 17.52 2.53 -1.22
N GLY A 183 18.49 1.91 -0.53
CA GLY A 183 19.72 1.44 -1.14
C GLY A 183 20.55 2.55 -1.82
N THR A 184 21.08 2.25 -3.00
CA THR A 184 21.91 3.19 -3.77
C THR A 184 21.10 4.31 -4.44
N LEU A 185 19.78 4.12 -4.64
CA LEU A 185 18.92 5.17 -5.16
C LEU A 185 18.72 6.28 -4.12
N ALA A 186 18.67 5.96 -2.83
CA ALA A 186 18.65 6.97 -1.76
C ALA A 186 19.87 7.90 -1.78
N ARG A 187 21.01 7.42 -2.28
CA ARG A 187 22.29 8.16 -2.37
C ARG A 187 22.49 8.89 -3.70
N ARG A 188 21.57 8.72 -4.64
CA ARG A 188 21.58 9.35 -5.97
C ARG A 188 20.42 10.34 -6.03
N GLY A 189 20.45 11.31 -6.94
CA GLY A 189 19.36 12.28 -7.15
C GLY A 189 18.06 11.63 -7.65
N TYR A 190 17.46 10.76 -6.83
CA TYR A 190 16.32 9.93 -7.20
C TYR A 190 15.08 10.77 -7.52
N VAL A 191 14.95 11.95 -6.88
CA VAL A 191 13.89 12.92 -7.17
C VAL A 191 13.89 13.30 -8.65
N GLU A 192 15.06 13.62 -9.23
CA GLU A 192 15.15 13.96 -10.64
C GLU A 192 14.80 12.77 -11.54
N LEU A 193 15.17 11.56 -11.15
CA LEU A 193 14.80 10.34 -11.89
C LEU A 193 13.29 10.07 -11.84
N LEU A 194 12.64 10.29 -10.69
CA LEU A 194 11.18 10.16 -10.56
C LEU A 194 10.45 11.20 -11.44
N GLU A 195 10.93 12.44 -11.46
CA GLU A 195 10.38 13.48 -12.35
C GLU A 195 10.54 13.14 -13.84
N ARG A 196 11.65 12.51 -14.22
CA ARG A 196 11.84 12.01 -15.59
C ARG A 196 10.81 10.95 -15.95
N VAL A 197 10.50 10.04 -15.02
CA VAL A 197 9.43 9.04 -15.22
C VAL A 197 8.07 9.70 -15.36
N ARG A 198 7.74 10.71 -14.54
CA ARG A 198 6.48 11.48 -14.68
C ARG A 198 6.32 12.08 -16.07
N ARG A 199 7.42 12.56 -16.66
CA ARG A 199 7.45 13.13 -18.02
C ARG A 199 7.46 12.09 -19.14
N GLY A 200 7.43 10.79 -18.82
CA GLY A 200 7.49 9.71 -19.81
C GLY A 200 8.87 9.52 -20.44
N GLU A 201 9.94 10.02 -19.80
CA GLU A 201 11.30 9.84 -20.30
C GLU A 201 11.84 8.44 -19.99
N LYS A 202 12.83 8.02 -20.79
CA LYS A 202 13.53 6.74 -20.56
C LYS A 202 14.36 6.80 -19.29
N VAL A 203 14.27 5.73 -18.50
CA VAL A 203 15.10 5.51 -17.31
C VAL A 203 16.42 4.81 -17.66
N PRO A 204 17.47 4.95 -16.83
CA PRO A 204 18.71 4.20 -17.00
C PRO A 204 18.49 2.68 -17.10
N ALA A 205 19.35 2.00 -17.87
CA ALA A 205 19.31 0.55 -18.00
C ALA A 205 19.45 -0.13 -16.62
N GLY A 206 18.67 -1.20 -16.39
CA GLY A 206 18.62 -1.92 -15.11
C GLY A 206 17.64 -1.35 -14.09
N LEU A 207 16.92 -0.27 -14.42
CA LEU A 207 15.81 0.25 -13.62
C LEU A 207 14.48 -0.03 -14.31
N ARG A 208 13.50 -0.51 -13.54
CA ARG A 208 12.10 -0.62 -13.92
C ARG A 208 11.34 0.57 -13.36
N ALA A 209 10.55 1.22 -14.20
CA ALA A 209 9.68 2.33 -13.82
C ALA A 209 8.21 1.90 -13.84
N VAL A 210 7.44 2.39 -12.88
CA VAL A 210 5.99 2.23 -12.80
C VAL A 210 5.39 3.62 -12.59
N HIS A 211 4.46 4.01 -13.48
CA HIS A 211 3.70 5.25 -13.42
C HIS A 211 2.39 5.03 -14.20
N GLY A 212 1.28 5.52 -13.65
CA GLY A 212 -0.06 5.26 -14.17
C GLY A 212 -0.88 6.52 -14.28
N ALA A 213 -1.84 6.53 -15.20
CA ALA A 213 -2.85 7.58 -15.22
C ALA A 213 -3.86 7.41 -14.07
N ARG A 214 -4.55 8.49 -13.74
CA ARG A 214 -5.71 8.48 -12.84
C ARG A 214 -6.84 7.60 -13.38
N TRP A 215 -7.67 7.09 -12.47
CA TRP A 215 -8.76 6.17 -12.82
C TRP A 215 -10.03 6.87 -13.35
N TRP A 216 -10.10 8.20 -13.34
CA TRP A 216 -11.27 9.01 -13.72
C TRP A 216 -10.99 10.22 -14.61
#